data_AF-A0A534GSW6-F1
#
_entry.id   AF-A0A534GSW6-F1
#
_cell.length_a   1.000
_cell.length_b   1.000
_cell.length_c   1.000
_cell.angle_alpha   90.00
_cell.angle_beta   90.00
_cell.angle_gamma   90.00
#
_symmetry.space_group_name_H-M   'P 1'
#
loop_
_entity.id
_entity.type
_entity.pdbx_description
1 polymer ?
#
loop_
_entity_poly.entity_id
_entity_poly.type
_entity_poly.pdbx_seq_one_letter_code
_entity_poly.pdbx_strand_id
1 'polypeptide(L)'
;MNTLRTLRLALALLIGLSVAPGASADDLDIFLGLSGGSADAPNVMVLIDNGPNWARQSQGWTDPVTGARITQGVAELQALQQVVSYLGTPSQPDPVNLGFGMLTPNSAGGSTGGGY
;
A
#
# COMPACT_ATOMS: atom_id res chain seq x y z
N MET A 1 25.52 45.74 3.38
CA MET A 1 25.66 44.36 2.88
C MET A 1 26.79 44.35 1.85
N ASN A 2 27.71 43.38 1.90
CA ASN A 2 28.89 43.39 1.03
C ASN A 2 28.49 42.87 -0.37
N THR A 3 28.41 43.75 -1.36
CA THR A 3 27.86 43.47 -2.71
C THR A 3 28.54 42.29 -3.39
N LEU A 4 29.84 42.10 -3.15
CA LEU A 4 30.62 40.96 -3.63
C LEU A 4 30.16 39.61 -3.03
N ARG A 5 29.74 39.59 -1.75
CA ARG A 5 29.18 38.37 -1.12
C ARG A 5 27.81 38.03 -1.70
N THR A 6 26.98 39.04 -1.93
CA THR A 6 25.67 38.85 -2.56
C THR A 6 25.81 38.30 -3.98
N LEU A 7 26.77 38.81 -4.75
CA LEU A 7 27.03 38.34 -6.12
C LEU A 7 27.50 36.87 -6.15
N ARG A 8 28.41 36.49 -5.24
CA ARG A 8 28.90 35.10 -5.13
C ARG A 8 27.79 34.13 -4.76
N LEU A 9 26.91 34.51 -3.83
CA LEU A 9 25.74 33.68 -3.48
C LEU A 9 24.78 33.53 -4.66
N ALA A 10 24.50 34.63 -5.38
CA ALA A 10 23.62 34.60 -6.54
C ALA A 10 24.19 33.67 -7.63
N LEU A 11 25.50 33.75 -7.89
CA LEU A 11 26.15 32.90 -8.88
C LEU A 11 26.13 31.41 -8.47
N ALA A 12 26.41 31.11 -7.20
CA ALA A 12 26.34 29.75 -6.68
C ALA A 12 24.92 29.15 -6.79
N LEU A 13 23.89 29.97 -6.55
CA LEU A 13 22.50 29.55 -6.66
C LEU A 13 22.10 29.26 -8.12
N LEU A 14 22.54 30.10 -9.06
CA LEU A 14 22.30 29.90 -10.50
C LEU A 14 22.98 28.64 -11.03
N ILE A 15 24.22 28.39 -10.61
CA ILE A 15 24.94 27.15 -10.97
C ILE A 15 24.23 25.94 -10.37
N GLY A 16 23.82 26.00 -9.09
CA GLY A 16 23.07 24.93 -8.45
C GLY A 16 21.76 24.59 -9.15
N LEU A 17 21.04 25.60 -9.64
CA LEU A 17 19.80 25.40 -10.39
C LEU A 17 20.04 24.78 -11.78
N SER A 18 21.16 25.10 -12.43
CA SER A 18 21.49 24.60 -13.77
C SER A 18 21.91 23.12 -13.82
N VAL A 19 22.31 22.56 -12.66
CA VAL A 19 22.74 21.16 -12.53
C VAL A 19 21.69 20.30 -11.81
N ALA A 20 20.55 20.89 -11.44
CA ALA A 20 19.46 20.14 -10.84
C ALA A 20 18.93 19.09 -11.83
N PRO A 21 18.84 17.80 -11.45
CA PRO A 21 18.25 16.78 -12.30
C PRO A 21 16.79 17.15 -12.59
N GLY A 22 16.38 17.00 -13.85
CA GLY A 22 14.98 17.22 -14.23
C GLY A 22 14.07 16.21 -13.53
N ALA A 23 13.09 16.70 -12.77
CA ALA A 23 11.99 15.86 -12.32
C ALA A 23 11.14 15.51 -13.55
N SER A 24 11.17 14.26 -13.99
CA SER A 24 10.15 13.74 -14.90
C SER A 24 8.92 13.45 -14.06
N ALA A 25 7.79 14.06 -14.42
CA ALA A 25 6.52 13.61 -13.91
C ALA A 25 6.26 12.23 -14.55
N ASP A 26 6.19 11.18 -13.73
CA ASP A 26 5.57 9.93 -14.16
C ASP A 26 4.08 10.22 -14.37
N ASP A 27 3.58 9.91 -15.55
CA ASP A 27 2.16 9.98 -15.90
C ASP A 27 1.37 8.95 -15.06
N LEU A 28 0.88 9.41 -13.91
CA LEU A 28 -0.02 8.67 -13.03
C LEU A 28 -1.36 9.42 -12.90
N ASP A 29 -1.90 9.87 -14.03
CA ASP A 29 -3.21 10.50 -14.05
C ASP A 29 -4.31 9.46 -13.78
N ILE A 30 -4.77 9.40 -12.53
CA ILE A 30 -5.99 8.68 -12.16
C ILE A 30 -7.20 9.58 -12.42
N PHE A 31 -7.86 9.38 -13.56
CA PHE A 31 -9.11 10.08 -13.87
C PHE A 31 -10.24 9.51 -13.01
N LEU A 32 -10.39 10.02 -11.79
CA LEU A 32 -11.60 9.85 -11.01
C LEU A 32 -12.68 10.68 -11.70
N GLY A 33 -13.57 10.02 -12.44
CA GLY A 33 -14.69 10.69 -13.10
C GLY A 33 -15.39 11.62 -12.11
N LEU A 34 -15.53 12.90 -12.47
CA LEU A 34 -16.21 13.91 -11.66
C LEU A 34 -17.60 13.39 -11.30
N SER A 35 -17.76 12.90 -10.07
CA SER A 35 -19.06 12.44 -9.58
C SER A 35 -19.95 13.64 -9.37
N GLY A 36 -20.71 14.04 -10.40
CA GLY A 36 -21.78 15.03 -10.32
C GLY A 36 -23.02 14.51 -9.55
N GLY A 37 -22.84 13.63 -8.57
CA GLY A 37 -23.86 12.94 -7.77
C GLY A 37 -23.20 12.13 -6.63
N SER A 38 -24.00 11.49 -5.76
CA SER A 38 -23.47 10.49 -4.80
C SER A 38 -22.75 9.39 -5.57
N ALA A 39 -21.45 9.25 -5.37
CA ALA A 39 -20.69 8.17 -5.99
C ALA A 39 -21.22 6.83 -5.45
N ASP A 40 -21.44 5.86 -6.34
CA ASP A 40 -21.71 4.49 -5.91
C ASP A 40 -20.55 3.96 -5.07
N ALA A 41 -20.85 3.08 -4.12
CA ALA A 41 -19.87 2.40 -3.29
C ALA A 41 -18.77 1.75 -4.17
N PRO A 42 -17.47 2.00 -3.92
CA PRO A 42 -16.42 1.35 -4.68
C PRO A 42 -16.42 -0.16 -4.43
N ASN A 43 -16.08 -0.92 -5.48
CA ASN A 43 -15.88 -2.35 -5.39
C ASN A 43 -14.40 -2.65 -5.12
N VAL A 44 -14.11 -3.27 -3.98
CA VAL A 44 -12.76 -3.64 -3.55
C VAL A 44 -12.68 -5.16 -3.47
N MET A 45 -11.63 -5.74 -4.07
CA MET A 45 -11.37 -7.18 -3.99
C MET A 45 -10.06 -7.41 -3.25
N VAL A 46 -10.13 -8.17 -2.16
CA VAL A 46 -8.93 -8.68 -1.47
C VAL A 46 -8.60 -10.05 -2.05
N LEU A 47 -7.43 -10.16 -2.68
CA LEU A 47 -6.88 -11.44 -3.15
C LEU A 47 -5.76 -11.87 -2.21
N ILE A 48 -5.92 -13.03 -1.59
CA ILE A 48 -4.93 -13.65 -0.72
C ILE A 48 -4.14 -14.70 -1.49
N ASP A 49 -2.81 -14.61 -1.48
CA ASP A 49 -1.96 -15.73 -1.90
C ASP A 49 -1.98 -16.83 -0.84
N ASN A 50 -2.74 -17.91 -1.08
CA ASN A 50 -2.84 -19.05 -0.17
C ASN A 50 -1.76 -20.12 -0.44
N GLY A 51 -0.62 -19.74 -1.03
CA GLY A 51 0.49 -20.64 -1.26
C GLY A 51 1.16 -21.13 0.04
N PRO A 52 2.08 -22.11 -0.04
CA PRO A 52 2.79 -22.65 1.12
C PRO A 52 3.59 -21.62 1.95
N ASN A 53 3.89 -20.45 1.39
CA ASN A 53 4.58 -19.38 2.11
C ASN A 53 3.67 -18.74 3.18
N TRP A 54 2.35 -18.74 2.98
CA TRP A 54 1.38 -18.20 3.93
C TRP A 54 1.50 -18.83 5.33
N ALA A 55 1.67 -20.15 5.42
CA ALA A 55 1.82 -20.89 6.68
C ALA A 55 3.28 -21.16 7.09
N ARG A 56 4.27 -20.63 6.35
CA ARG A 56 5.68 -20.99 6.58
C ARG A 56 6.21 -20.35 7.87
N GLN A 57 6.51 -21.16 8.88
CA GLN A 57 7.02 -20.68 10.19
C GLN A 57 8.34 -19.91 10.13
N SER A 58 9.17 -20.14 9.09
CA SER A 58 10.41 -19.38 8.90
C SER A 58 10.17 -17.94 8.42
N GLN A 59 8.97 -17.63 7.93
CA GLN A 59 8.55 -16.29 7.52
C GLN A 59 7.53 -15.74 8.52
N GLY A 60 7.63 -14.46 8.85
CA GLY A 60 6.82 -13.90 9.91
C GLY A 60 7.31 -12.57 10.45
N TRP A 61 6.47 -11.95 11.27
CA TRP A 61 6.67 -10.63 11.86
C TRP A 61 6.59 -10.70 13.39
N THR A 62 6.97 -9.60 14.03
CA THR A 62 6.72 -9.41 15.46
C THR A 62 5.33 -8.82 15.63
N ASP A 63 4.48 -9.50 16.40
CA ASP A 63 3.16 -9.01 16.75
C ASP A 63 3.29 -7.71 17.56
N PRO A 64 2.67 -6.61 17.14
CA PRO A 64 2.82 -5.30 17.78
C PRO A 64 2.14 -5.20 19.16
N VAL A 65 1.22 -6.12 19.49
CA VAL A 65 0.48 -6.15 20.75
C VAL A 65 1.17 -7.04 21.78
N THR A 66 1.58 -8.24 21.38
CA THR A 66 2.13 -9.27 22.28
C THR A 66 3.65 -9.34 22.26
N GLY A 67 4.30 -8.80 21.22
CA GLY A 67 5.74 -8.93 21.00
C GLY A 67 6.18 -10.33 20.55
N ALA A 68 5.24 -11.27 20.38
CA ALA A 68 5.54 -12.63 19.94
C ALA A 68 5.83 -12.68 18.43
N ARG A 69 6.60 -13.68 17.99
CA ARG A 69 6.76 -13.96 16.56
C ARG A 69 5.50 -14.64 16.03
N ILE A 70 4.87 -14.04 15.03
CA ILE A 70 3.71 -14.58 14.31
C ILE A 70 4.13 -15.01 12.91
N THR A 71 3.45 -16.03 12.36
CA THR A 71 3.68 -16.45 10.98
C THR A 71 3.15 -15.42 9.99
N GLN A 72 3.58 -15.53 8.74
CA GLN A 72 3.18 -14.59 7.70
C GLN A 72 1.65 -14.48 7.57
N GLY A 73 0.95 -15.61 7.45
CA GLY A 73 -0.50 -15.61 7.30
C GLY A 73 -1.25 -15.03 8.50
N VAL A 74 -0.72 -15.17 9.72
CA VAL A 74 -1.32 -14.51 10.91
C VAL A 74 -1.18 -13.00 10.81
N ALA A 75 -0.01 -12.50 10.40
CA ALA A 75 0.20 -11.06 10.23
C ALA A 75 -0.71 -10.47 9.14
N GLU A 76 -0.87 -11.17 8.02
CA GLU A 76 -1.76 -10.75 6.93
C GLU A 76 -3.24 -10.78 7.35
N LEU A 77 -3.67 -11.79 8.12
CA LEU A 77 -5.02 -11.83 8.71
C LEU A 77 -5.27 -10.68 9.69
N GLN A 78 -4.30 -10.38 10.57
CA GLN A 78 -4.41 -9.25 11.49
C GLN A 78 -4.53 -7.91 10.75
N ALA A 79 -3.73 -7.72 9.69
CA ALA A 79 -3.81 -6.52 8.86
C ALA A 79 -5.18 -6.39 8.16
N LEU A 80 -5.69 -7.49 7.60
CA LEU A 80 -7.01 -7.50 6.97
C LEU A 80 -8.13 -7.22 7.97
N GLN A 81 -8.07 -7.79 9.18
CA GLN A 81 -9.04 -7.48 10.23
C GLN A 81 -9.04 -5.98 10.55
N GLN A 82 -7.88 -5.34 10.60
CA GLN A 82 -7.77 -3.90 10.84
C GLN A 82 -8.41 -3.08 9.70
N VAL A 83 -8.16 -3.45 8.44
CA VAL A 83 -8.75 -2.78 7.27
C VAL A 83 -10.27 -2.94 7.25
N VAL A 84 -10.78 -4.16 7.45
CA VAL A 84 -12.24 -4.42 7.45
C VAL A 84 -12.93 -3.69 8.61
N SER A 85 -12.30 -3.66 9.79
CA SER A 85 -12.83 -2.92 10.95
C SER A 85 -12.88 -1.42 10.68
N TYR A 86 -11.84 -0.88 10.04
CA TYR A 86 -11.80 0.53 9.64
C TYR A 86 -12.92 0.86 8.65
N LEU A 87 -13.09 0.06 7.59
CA LEU A 87 -14.13 0.26 6.58
C LEU A 87 -15.55 0.07 7.13
N GLY A 88 -15.74 -0.82 8.10
CA GLY A 88 -17.03 -1.05 8.75
C GLY A 88 -17.37 -0.08 9.89
N THR A 89 -16.51 0.90 10.17
CA THR A 89 -16.75 1.86 11.26
C THR A 89 -17.92 2.78 10.88
N PRO A 90 -18.98 2.92 11.72
CA PRO A 90 -20.18 3.72 11.38
C PRO A 90 -19.92 5.20 11.07
N SER A 91 -18.75 5.73 11.41
CA SER A 91 -18.31 7.09 11.11
C SER A 91 -17.56 7.22 9.78
N GLN A 92 -17.33 6.13 9.03
CA GLN A 92 -16.87 6.20 7.64
C GLN A 92 -18.04 6.66 6.75
N PRO A 93 -17.90 7.77 6.01
CA PRO A 93 -19.01 8.41 5.31
C PRO A 93 -19.52 7.63 4.09
N ASP A 94 -18.73 6.70 3.53
CA ASP A 94 -19.06 6.06 2.25
C ASP A 94 -19.07 4.52 2.37
N PRO A 95 -20.17 3.85 1.94
CA PRO A 95 -20.21 2.40 1.87
C PRO A 95 -19.18 1.84 0.88
N VAL A 96 -18.61 0.67 1.17
CA VAL A 96 -17.68 -0.07 0.29
C VAL A 96 -18.20 -1.48 0.06
N ASN A 97 -18.20 -1.92 -1.20
CA ASN A 97 -18.50 -3.31 -1.55
C ASN A 97 -17.20 -4.12 -1.49
N LEU A 98 -17.10 -5.07 -0.56
CA LEU A 98 -15.89 -5.86 -0.35
C LEU A 98 -16.08 -7.31 -0.82
N GLY A 99 -15.22 -7.73 -1.75
CA GLY A 99 -15.07 -9.11 -2.20
C GLY A 99 -13.79 -9.74 -1.66
N PHE A 100 -13.81 -11.06 -1.49
CA PHE A 100 -12.67 -11.83 -1.00
C PHE A 100 -12.43 -13.05 -1.87
N GLY A 101 -11.16 -13.28 -2.23
CA GLY A 101 -10.74 -14.44 -2.98
C GLY A 101 -9.38 -14.96 -2.51
N MET A 102 -9.20 -16.27 -2.56
CA MET A 102 -7.91 -16.90 -2.28
C MET A 102 -7.34 -17.47 -3.57
N LEU A 103 -6.12 -17.08 -3.89
CA LEU A 103 -5.34 -17.66 -4.96
C LEU A 103 -4.76 -18.99 -4.49
N THR A 104 -4.91 -20.01 -5.33
CA THR A 104 -4.25 -21.30 -5.16
C THR A 104 -3.36 -21.56 -6.37
N PRO A 105 -2.19 -22.20 -6.19
CA PRO A 105 -1.34 -22.56 -7.30
C PRO A 105 -2.08 -23.37 -8.38
N ASN A 106 -1.86 -23.02 -9.66
CA ASN A 106 -2.44 -23.70 -10.83
C ASN A 106 -1.81 -25.09 -11.10
N SER A 107 -1.40 -25.83 -10.07
CA SER A 107 -0.74 -27.13 -10.19
C SER A 107 -1.44 -28.16 -9.32
N ALA A 108 -2.38 -28.88 -9.93
CA ALA A 108 -3.29 -29.82 -9.30
C ALA A 108 -2.64 -31.05 -8.62
N GLY A 109 -1.32 -31.25 -8.74
CA GLY A 109 -0.62 -32.45 -8.25
C GLY A 109 0.12 -32.31 -6.90
N GLY A 110 0.30 -31.09 -6.39
CA GLY A 110 1.09 -30.84 -5.18
C GLY A 110 0.81 -29.49 -4.50
N SER A 111 -0.26 -28.81 -4.92
CA SER A 111 -0.67 -27.54 -4.34
C SER A 111 -1.34 -27.76 -2.99
N THR A 112 -0.54 -27.89 -1.93
CA THR A 112 -1.03 -27.72 -0.57
C THR A 112 -1.23 -26.23 -0.33
N GLY A 113 -2.48 -25.77 -0.33
CA GLY A 113 -2.78 -24.44 0.20
C GLY A 113 -2.25 -24.32 1.63
N GLY A 114 -1.80 -23.15 2.02
CA GLY A 114 -1.24 -22.87 3.35
C GLY A 114 -2.31 -22.58 4.42
N GLY A 115 -3.55 -23.05 4.24
CA GLY A 115 -4.67 -22.66 5.09
C GLY A 115 -4.50 -23.14 6.54
N TYR A 116 -4.72 -22.21 7.48
CA TYR A 116 -5.05 -22.48 8.88
C TYR A 116 -6.53 -22.86 9.02
#